data_AF-A0A2N2P0A5-F1
#
_entry.id   AF-A0A2N2P0A5-F1
#
_cell.length_a   1.000
_cell.length_b   1.000
_cell.length_c   1.000
_cell.angle_alpha   90.00
_cell.angle_beta   90.00
_cell.angle_gamma   90.00
#
_symmetry.space_group_name_H-M   'P 1'
#
loop_
_entity.id
_entity.type
_entity.pdbx_description
1 polymer ?
#
loop_
_entity_poly.entity_id
_entity_poly.type
_entity_poly.pdbx_seq_one_letter_code
_entity_poly.pdbx_strand_id
1 'polypeptide(L)'
;MDQLPTLQQLEYLESGFEVSKILAQAGFPMDKPAFAITWGQIAEEIAHTLADHGLPPDRLEEDFLIDLAQGVQKVLQNDDVLFWRSSIRTFTTDHPTVTAFITSNLDNDDEGPLTEQYENAIRLGDDEAYWPDGGASADLFDEF
;
A
#
# COMPACT_ATOMS: atom_id res chain seq x y z
N MET A 1 -8.52 -31.49 1.80
CA MET A 1 -7.98 -30.97 0.53
C MET A 1 -6.94 -29.96 0.92
N ASP A 2 -5.66 -30.25 0.66
CA ASP A 2 -4.59 -29.28 0.84
C ASP A 2 -4.64 -28.33 -0.36
N GLN A 3 -5.26 -27.18 -0.15
CA GLN A 3 -5.32 -26.12 -1.14
C GLN A 3 -3.89 -25.60 -1.32
N LEU A 4 -3.39 -25.62 -2.56
CA LEU A 4 -2.07 -25.07 -2.87
C LEU A 4 -2.06 -23.58 -2.50
N PRO A 5 -1.00 -23.09 -1.82
CA PRO A 5 -0.91 -21.69 -1.44
C PRO A 5 -0.89 -20.80 -2.69
N THR A 6 -1.50 -19.62 -2.58
CA THR A 6 -1.45 -18.62 -3.64
C THR A 6 -0.05 -18.01 -3.73
N LEU A 7 0.29 -17.41 -4.88
CA LEU A 7 1.58 -16.71 -5.04
C LEU A 7 1.79 -15.65 -3.95
N GLN A 8 0.75 -14.87 -3.65
CA GLN A 8 0.76 -13.87 -2.58
C GLN A 8 1.04 -14.48 -1.20
N GLN A 9 0.50 -15.67 -0.90
CA GLN A 9 0.79 -16.35 0.37
C GLN A 9 2.24 -16.82 0.45
N LEU A 10 2.84 -17.20 -0.68
CA LEU A 10 4.25 -17.56 -0.74
C LEU A 10 5.13 -16.32 -0.56
N GLU A 11 4.79 -15.20 -1.20
CA GLU A 11 5.49 -13.92 -1.06
C GLU A 11 5.46 -13.42 0.39
N TYR A 12 4.30 -13.50 1.05
CA TYR A 12 4.18 -13.16 2.46
C TYR A 12 5.04 -14.06 3.36
N LEU A 13 5.05 -15.37 3.09
CA LEU A 13 5.84 -16.32 3.86
C LEU A 13 7.36 -16.09 3.67
N GLU A 14 7.78 -15.81 2.44
CA GLU A 14 9.18 -15.49 2.12
C GLU A 14 9.60 -14.16 2.76
N SER A 15 8.77 -13.12 2.62
CA SER A 15 9.03 -11.80 3.22
C SER A 15 9.13 -11.90 4.74
N GLY A 16 8.18 -12.60 5.38
CA GLY A 16 8.17 -12.84 6.82
C GLY A 16 9.41 -13.59 7.30
N PHE A 17 9.86 -14.59 6.53
CA PHE A 17 11.05 -15.35 6.84
C PHE A 17 12.33 -14.50 6.78
N GLU A 18 12.52 -13.69 5.73
CA GLU A 18 13.71 -12.85 5.59
C GLU A 18 13.77 -11.76 6.67
N VAL A 19 12.65 -11.07 6.96
CA VAL A 19 12.62 -10.09 8.07
C VAL A 19 12.91 -10.78 9.41
N SER A 20 12.33 -11.95 9.66
CA SER A 20 12.58 -12.71 10.89
C SER A 20 14.05 -13.09 11.05
N LYS A 21 14.71 -13.47 9.96
CA LYS A 21 16.13 -13.84 9.93
C LYS A 21 17.05 -12.64 10.22
N ILE A 22 16.79 -11.49 9.60
CA ILE A 22 17.53 -10.24 9.85
C ILE A 22 17.41 -9.86 11.33
N LEU A 23 16.19 -9.86 11.87
CA LEU A 23 15.96 -9.53 13.27
C LEU A 23 16.60 -10.56 14.22
N ALA A 24 16.56 -11.85 13.89
CA ALA A 24 17.22 -12.87 14.69
C ALA A 24 18.75 -12.68 14.74
N GLN A 25 19.36 -12.31 13.61
CA GLN A 25 20.79 -11.99 13.52
C GLN A 25 21.15 -10.74 14.33
N ALA A 26 20.25 -9.75 14.37
CA ALA A 26 20.38 -8.54 15.18
C ALA A 26 20.13 -8.77 16.68
N GLY A 27 19.79 -9.99 17.10
CA GLY A 27 19.62 -10.35 18.51
C GLY A 27 18.17 -10.27 19.03
N PHE A 28 17.18 -10.22 18.14
CA PHE A 28 15.75 -10.37 18.48
C PHE A 28 15.34 -11.84 18.34
N PRO A 29 15.24 -12.61 19.44
CA PRO A 29 14.86 -14.02 19.35
C PRO A 29 13.36 -14.15 19.03
N MET A 30 13.06 -14.75 17.87
CA MET A 30 11.71 -14.87 17.28
C MET A 30 10.68 -15.54 18.18
N ASP A 31 11.13 -16.44 19.05
CA ASP A 31 10.32 -17.21 20.00
C ASP A 31 10.06 -16.49 21.32
N LYS A 32 10.83 -15.42 21.63
CA LYS A 32 10.63 -14.67 22.87
C LYS A 32 9.57 -13.60 22.74
N PRO A 33 8.87 -13.29 23.84
CA PRO A 33 7.95 -12.16 23.88
C PRO A 33 8.72 -10.84 23.70
N ALA A 34 8.24 -10.01 22.79
CA ALA A 34 8.61 -8.60 22.69
C ALA A 34 7.71 -7.74 23.60
N PHE A 35 6.45 -8.17 23.73
CA PHE A 35 5.37 -7.61 24.53
C PHE A 35 4.35 -8.73 24.83
N ALA A 36 3.07 -8.56 24.51
CA ALA A 36 2.03 -9.60 24.53
C ALA A 36 2.11 -10.58 23.35
N ILE A 37 3.02 -10.32 22.41
CA ILE A 37 3.29 -11.10 21.20
C ILE A 37 4.78 -11.39 21.07
N THR A 38 5.13 -12.33 20.21
CA THR A 38 6.54 -12.69 19.95
C THR A 38 7.20 -11.76 18.92
N TRP A 39 8.52 -11.74 18.90
CA TRP A 39 9.27 -11.06 17.83
C TRP A 39 8.97 -11.62 16.45
N GLY A 40 8.67 -12.92 16.34
CA GLY A 40 8.23 -13.51 15.06
C GLY A 40 6.92 -12.91 14.55
N GLN A 41 5.95 -12.64 15.43
CA GLN A 41 4.70 -12.00 15.05
C GLN A 41 4.87 -10.53 14.65
N ILE A 42 5.81 -9.83 15.30
CA ILE A 42 6.19 -8.46 14.89
C ILE A 42 6.84 -8.47 13.51
N ALA A 43 7.81 -9.38 13.30
CA ALA A 43 8.52 -9.53 12.03
C ALA A 43 7.55 -9.85 10.89
N GLU A 44 6.61 -10.76 11.12
CA GLU A 44 5.56 -11.15 10.18
C GLU A 44 4.68 -9.95 9.76
N GLU A 45 4.13 -9.20 10.72
CA GLU A 45 3.27 -8.05 10.38
C GLU A 45 4.03 -6.92 9.70
N ILE A 46 5.28 -6.66 10.10
CA ILE A 46 6.16 -5.72 9.39
C ILE A 46 6.34 -6.17 7.94
N ALA A 47 6.71 -7.43 7.73
CA ALA A 47 6.98 -7.99 6.41
C ALA A 47 5.75 -7.96 5.49
N HIS A 48 4.57 -8.30 6.02
CA HIS A 48 3.31 -8.23 5.28
C HIS A 48 2.97 -6.78 4.92
N THR A 49 3.12 -5.85 5.85
CA THR A 49 2.87 -4.43 5.59
C THR A 49 3.78 -3.89 4.50
N LEU A 50 5.07 -4.25 4.52
CA LEU A 50 6.03 -3.86 3.50
C LEU A 50 5.71 -4.49 2.14
N ALA A 51 5.34 -5.78 2.12
CA ALA A 51 4.92 -6.49 0.91
C ALA A 51 3.66 -5.88 0.29
N ASP A 52 2.67 -5.46 1.11
CA ASP A 52 1.46 -4.75 0.66
C ASP A 52 1.79 -3.44 -0.09
N HIS A 53 2.92 -2.83 0.24
CA HIS A 53 3.43 -1.61 -0.40
C HIS A 53 4.45 -1.87 -1.52
N GLY A 54 4.67 -3.14 -1.90
CA GLY A 54 5.65 -3.51 -2.94
C GLY A 54 7.09 -3.25 -2.53
N LEU A 55 7.39 -3.26 -1.22
CA LEU A 55 8.72 -3.06 -0.64
C LEU A 55 9.24 -4.38 -0.07
N PRO A 56 9.76 -5.28 -0.92
CA PRO A 56 10.28 -6.55 -0.43
C PRO A 56 11.55 -6.32 0.41
N PRO A 57 11.83 -7.19 1.39
CA PRO A 57 12.87 -6.98 2.38
C PRO A 57 14.30 -6.94 1.80
N ASP A 58 14.52 -7.51 0.61
CA ASP A 58 15.79 -7.46 -0.12
C ASP A 58 16.18 -6.05 -0.59
N ARG A 59 15.20 -5.14 -0.72
CA ARG A 59 15.43 -3.74 -1.10
C ARG A 59 15.69 -2.82 0.08
N LEU A 60 15.57 -3.34 1.30
CA LEU A 60 15.62 -2.57 2.53
C LEU A 60 16.93 -2.84 3.26
N GLU A 61 17.46 -1.81 3.91
CA GLU A 61 18.65 -1.95 4.74
C GLU A 61 18.31 -2.70 6.03
N GLU A 62 19.22 -3.57 6.49
CA GLU A 62 19.04 -4.34 7.73
C GLU A 62 18.83 -3.42 8.94
N ASP A 63 19.63 -2.34 9.04
CA ASP A 63 19.54 -1.34 10.11
C ASP A 63 18.16 -0.67 10.15
N PHE A 64 17.56 -0.41 8.98
CA PHE A 64 16.20 0.14 8.90
C PHE A 64 15.16 -0.82 9.49
N LEU A 65 15.23 -2.12 9.18
CA LEU A 65 14.31 -3.12 9.74
C LEU A 65 14.47 -3.26 11.25
N ILE A 66 15.70 -3.14 11.76
CA ILE A 66 16.01 -3.15 13.20
C ILE A 66 15.39 -1.93 13.87
N ASP A 67 15.60 -0.73 13.32
CA ASP A 67 15.04 0.52 13.84
C ASP A 67 13.51 0.48 13.85
N LEU A 68 12.90 -0.06 12.79
CA LEU A 68 11.46 -0.25 12.70
C LEU A 68 10.95 -1.20 13.79
N ALA A 69 11.60 -2.34 13.98
CA ALA A 69 11.22 -3.31 15.01
C ALA A 69 11.32 -2.72 16.44
N GLN A 70 12.35 -1.92 16.71
CA GLN A 70 12.49 -1.21 17.99
C GLN A 70 11.45 -0.11 18.16
N GLY A 71 11.13 0.63 17.10
CA GLY A 71 10.09 1.64 17.07
C GLY A 71 8.72 1.04 17.39
N VAL A 72 8.38 -0.05 16.71
CA VAL A 72 7.17 -0.85 16.97
C VAL A 72 7.10 -1.30 18.42
N GLN A 73 8.20 -1.84 18.98
CA GLN A 73 8.20 -2.27 20.38
C GLN A 73 7.86 -1.12 21.34
N LYS A 74 8.39 0.09 21.08
CA LYS A 74 8.08 1.28 21.90
C LYS A 74 6.62 1.71 21.76
N VAL A 75 6.05 1.65 20.55
CA VAL A 75 4.63 1.97 20.32
C VAL A 75 3.75 0.98 21.08
N LEU A 76 4.02 -0.32 20.95
CA LEU A 76 3.23 -1.37 21.60
C LEU A 76 3.27 -1.33 23.13
N GLN A 77 4.33 -0.77 23.73
CA GLN A 77 4.39 -0.54 25.17
C GLN A 77 3.42 0.54 25.67
N ASN A 78 2.99 1.44 24.79
CA ASN A 78 2.09 2.55 25.12
C ASN A 78 0.64 2.33 24.63
N ASP A 79 0.42 1.35 23.77
CA ASP A 79 -0.87 1.03 23.17
C ASP A 79 -1.59 -0.14 23.85
N ASP A 80 -2.89 -0.25 23.57
CA ASP A 80 -3.69 -1.40 23.99
C ASP A 80 -3.28 -2.66 23.20
N VAL A 81 -3.03 -3.74 23.94
CA VAL A 81 -2.66 -5.07 23.44
C VAL A 81 -3.58 -5.53 22.31
N LEU A 82 -4.88 -5.23 22.37
CA LEU A 82 -5.84 -5.76 21.41
C LEU A 82 -5.66 -5.19 19.99
N PHE A 83 -5.04 -4.03 19.85
CA PHE A 83 -4.90 -3.33 18.56
C PHE A 83 -3.48 -3.42 17.98
N TRP A 84 -2.62 -4.28 18.53
CA TRP A 84 -1.21 -4.36 18.18
C TRP A 84 -0.94 -4.44 16.67
N ARG A 85 -1.72 -5.23 15.91
CA ARG A 85 -1.57 -5.34 14.44
C ARG A 85 -1.77 -4.00 13.75
N SER A 86 -2.81 -3.26 14.15
CA SER A 86 -3.07 -1.94 13.60
C SER A 86 -1.96 -0.97 13.96
N SER A 87 -1.46 -1.01 15.21
CA SER A 87 -0.35 -0.16 15.63
C SER A 87 0.93 -0.45 14.84
N ILE A 88 1.27 -1.72 14.60
CA ILE A 88 2.42 -2.09 13.74
C ILE A 88 2.22 -1.55 12.34
N ARG A 89 1.07 -1.86 11.71
CA ARG A 89 0.79 -1.46 10.34
C ARG A 89 0.86 0.06 10.18
N THR A 90 0.16 0.81 11.03
CA THR A 90 0.18 2.27 11.02
C THR A 90 1.58 2.81 11.22
N PHE A 91 2.32 2.33 12.22
CA PHE A 91 3.68 2.79 12.47
C PHE A 91 4.64 2.50 11.30
N THR A 92 4.52 1.33 10.69
CA THR A 92 5.34 0.95 9.53
C THR A 92 4.99 1.78 8.30
N THR A 93 3.71 1.96 7.98
CA THR A 93 3.27 2.78 6.83
C THR A 93 3.64 4.26 7.01
N ASP A 94 3.50 4.79 8.23
CA ASP A 94 3.81 6.19 8.55
C ASP A 94 5.32 6.43 8.76
N HIS A 95 6.15 5.38 8.70
CA HIS A 95 7.59 5.54 8.86
C HIS A 95 8.14 6.38 7.69
N PRO A 96 8.90 7.47 7.95
CA PRO A 96 9.34 8.41 6.90
C PRO A 96 10.02 7.74 5.72
N THR A 97 10.86 6.73 5.98
CA THR A 97 11.54 5.93 4.94
C THR A 97 10.54 5.17 4.07
N VAL A 98 9.53 4.52 4.65
CA VAL A 98 8.50 3.78 3.92
C VAL A 98 7.64 4.73 3.11
N THR A 99 7.20 5.83 3.72
CA THR A 99 6.45 6.87 3.02
C THR A 99 7.24 7.44 1.85
N ALA A 100 8.54 7.72 2.02
CA ALA A 100 9.39 8.21 0.93
C ALA A 100 9.50 7.20 -0.22
N PHE A 101 9.64 5.90 0.07
CA PHE A 101 9.63 4.85 -0.94
C PHE A 101 8.28 4.78 -1.68
N ILE A 102 7.18 4.80 -0.94
CA ILE A 102 5.83 4.77 -1.52
C ILE A 102 5.62 5.99 -2.43
N THR A 103 5.87 7.20 -1.94
CA THR A 103 5.71 8.44 -2.72
C THR A 103 6.64 8.45 -3.94
N SER A 104 7.89 7.98 -3.83
CA SER A 104 8.80 7.91 -4.97
C SER A 104 8.34 6.92 -6.06
N ASN A 105 7.60 5.87 -5.69
CA ASN A 105 7.00 4.94 -6.65
C ASN A 105 5.75 5.56 -7.29
N LEU A 106 4.99 6.39 -6.57
CA LEU A 106 3.84 7.15 -7.08
C LEU A 106 4.25 8.29 -8.02
N ASP A 107 5.33 9.01 -7.72
CA ASP A 107 5.86 10.10 -8.57
C ASP A 107 6.44 9.58 -9.91
N ASN A 108 6.60 8.27 -10.08
CA ASN A 108 6.96 7.64 -11.36
C ASN A 108 5.74 7.30 -12.24
N ASP A 109 4.51 7.41 -11.72
CA ASP A 109 3.33 7.57 -12.56
C ASP A 109 3.30 9.04 -13.02
N ASP A 110 4.18 9.35 -13.97
CA ASP A 110 4.09 10.53 -14.83
C ASP A 110 2.63 10.60 -15.30
N GLU A 111 1.86 11.55 -14.75
CA GLU A 111 0.62 12.01 -15.36
C GLU A 111 0.98 12.47 -16.75
N GLY A 112 0.98 11.53 -17.70
CA GLY A 112 1.37 11.79 -19.06
C GLY A 112 0.50 12.92 -19.63
N PRO A 113 0.95 13.59 -20.70
CA PRO A 113 0.37 14.83 -21.25
C PRO A 113 -1.08 14.73 -21.79
N LEU A 114 -1.82 13.67 -21.45
CA LEU A 114 -3.20 13.43 -21.84
C LEU A 114 -4.23 14.11 -20.92
N THR A 115 -3.87 14.50 -19.68
CA THR A 115 -4.73 15.32 -18.81
C THR A 115 -4.76 16.79 -19.25
N GLU A 116 -3.70 17.31 -19.86
CA GLU A 116 -3.61 18.72 -20.31
C GLU A 116 -4.38 19.01 -21.61
N GLN A 117 -4.79 17.98 -22.37
CA GLN A 117 -5.51 18.16 -23.64
C GLN A 117 -7.02 18.37 -23.45
N TYR A 118 -7.60 17.91 -22.34
CA TYR A 118 -9.04 18.07 -22.10
C TYR A 118 -9.42 19.47 -21.57
N GLU A 119 -8.49 20.19 -20.93
CA GLU A 119 -8.76 21.56 -20.46
C GLU A 119 -8.69 22.62 -21.57
N ASN A 120 -7.92 22.37 -22.64
CA ASN A 120 -7.75 23.34 -23.73
C ASN A 120 -8.81 23.24 -24.84
N ALA A 121 -9.63 22.19 -24.89
CA ALA A 121 -10.66 22.02 -25.92
C ALA A 121 -11.94 22.84 -25.65
N ILE A 122 -12.12 23.38 -24.44
CA ILE A 122 -13.37 24.06 -24.03
C ILE A 122 -13.23 25.60 -24.07
N ARG A 123 -12.08 26.12 -24.50
CA ARG A 123 -11.75 27.55 -24.40
C ARG A 123 -11.25 28.18 -25.70
N LEU A 124 -11.75 27.72 -26.86
CA LEU A 124 -11.51 28.38 -28.14
C LEU A 124 -12.80 28.50 -28.98
N GLY A 125 -13.42 29.69 -28.94
CA GLY A 125 -14.49 30.18 -29.84
C GLY A 125 -15.87 29.57 -29.55
N ASP A 126 -16.92 30.28 -29.13
CA ASP A 126 -17.43 31.56 -29.63
C ASP A 126 -17.10 31.80 -31.11
N ASP A 127 -17.67 30.96 -31.98
CA ASP A 127 -18.28 31.46 -33.20
C ASP A 127 -19.33 30.48 -33.75
N GLU A 128 -20.50 31.06 -34.01
CA GLU A 128 -21.58 30.64 -34.90
C GLU A 128 -22.36 29.34 -34.59
N ALA A 129 -23.50 29.59 -33.96
CA ALA A 129 -24.69 28.77 -34.06
C ALA A 129 -25.04 28.45 -35.53
N TYR A 130 -24.82 27.20 -35.95
CA TYR A 130 -25.59 26.56 -37.00
C TYR A 130 -25.75 25.07 -36.69
N TRP A 131 -26.80 24.73 -35.94
CA TRP A 131 -27.31 23.36 -35.90
C TRP A 131 -28.34 23.23 -37.02
N PRO A 132 -28.04 22.55 -38.13
CA PRO A 132 -29.09 22.14 -39.05
C PRO A 132 -29.87 20.99 -38.41
N ASP A 133 -31.08 21.34 -37.97
CA ASP A 133 -32.27 20.48 -37.92
C ASP A 133 -32.08 19.04 -37.41
N GLY A 134 -32.04 18.90 -36.08
CA GLY A 134 -32.30 17.65 -35.38
C GLY A 134 -33.81 17.37 -35.22
N GLY A 135 -34.60 17.54 -36.28
CA GLY A 135 -36.04 17.33 -36.31
C GLY A 135 -36.45 15.94 -36.80
N ALA A 136 -36.05 14.89 -36.10
CA ALA A 136 -36.69 13.56 -36.23
C ALA A 136 -36.78 12.89 -34.85
N SER A 137 -37.58 13.50 -33.98
CA SER A 137 -37.90 12.95 -32.66
C SER A 137 -39.23 12.19 -32.71
N ALA A 138 -39.14 10.94 -32.25
CA ALA A 138 -40.15 10.21 -31.49
C ALA A 138 -41.50 9.91 -32.18
N ASP A 139 -41.56 8.76 -32.84
CA ASP A 139 -42.82 8.06 -33.10
C ASP A 139 -43.04 7.02 -31.99
N LEU A 140 -43.59 7.47 -30.86
CA LEU A 140 -44.11 6.62 -29.79
C LEU A 140 -44.95 7.49 -28.85
N PHE A 141 -46.24 7.65 -29.14
CA PHE A 141 -47.38 7.54 -28.20
C PHE A 141 -48.72 7.93 -28.88
N ASP A 142 -49.68 7.00 -28.77
CA ASP A 142 -51.15 7.11 -28.82
C ASP A 142 -51.90 7.62 -30.07
N GLU A 143 -52.56 6.69 -30.77
CA GLU A 143 -53.79 6.96 -31.53
C GLU A 143 -55.00 6.40 -30.76
N PHE A 144 -56.01 7.27 -30.62
CA PHE A 144 -57.29 7.13 -29.93
C PHE A 144 -58.33 6.40 -30.80
#